data_AF-A0A0T9V126-F1
#
_entry.id   AF-A0A0T9V126-F1
#
_cell.length_a   1.000
_cell.length_b   1.000
_cell.length_c   1.000
_cell.angle_alpha   90.00
_cell.angle_beta   90.00
_cell.angle_gamma   90.00
#
_symmetry.space_group_name_H-M   'P 1'
#
loop_
_entity.id
_entity.type
_entity.pdbx_description
1 polymer ?
#
loop_
_entity_poly.entity_id
_entity_poly.type
_entity_poly.pdbx_seq_one_letter_code
_entity_poly.pdbx_strand_id
1 'polypeptide(L)'
;MNNIEMIKNLAARNKVINSADVLYLIAQLEAAQKEVHGLKMKLSDAGCLLVERKQRVEKAEKERDDLLNQEFQQRLANAEHQLYMKDLAIHNIKASRVAQFKKRLAAEAALSAANEKLSKPVVLPIKYNPAVAGNKSTRANFIWHNDAISYCADAIKAAGFTVEGNADAE
;
A
#
# COMPACT_ATOMS: atom_id res chain seq x y z
N MET A 1 -70.49 25.08 -32.84
CA MET A 1 -71.15 26.36 -32.50
C MET A 1 -70.78 26.67 -31.05
N ASN A 2 -69.96 27.68 -30.81
CA ASN A 2 -69.59 28.09 -29.44
C ASN A 2 -70.84 28.63 -28.73
N ASN A 3 -70.96 28.44 -27.41
CA ASN A 3 -72.01 29.02 -26.58
C ASN A 3 -72.23 30.53 -26.87
N ILE A 4 -71.18 31.29 -27.19
CA ILE A 4 -71.30 32.71 -27.59
C ILE A 4 -72.03 32.88 -28.93
N GLU A 5 -71.72 32.07 -29.95
CA GLU A 5 -72.44 32.11 -31.24
C GLU A 5 -73.90 31.72 -31.07
N MET A 6 -74.19 30.79 -30.16
CA MET A 6 -75.54 30.37 -29.84
C MET A 6 -76.34 31.49 -29.16
N ILE A 7 -75.73 32.22 -28.22
CA ILE A 7 -76.30 33.40 -27.56
C ILE A 7 -76.54 34.53 -28.57
N LYS A 8 -75.57 34.82 -29.45
CA LYS A 8 -75.72 35.82 -30.53
C LYS A 8 -76.92 35.50 -31.43
N ASN A 9 -77.07 34.24 -31.84
CA ASN A 9 -78.17 33.80 -32.71
C ASN A 9 -79.55 33.84 -32.02
N LEU A 10 -79.64 33.42 -30.76
CA LEU A 10 -80.88 33.51 -29.99
C LEU A 10 -81.32 34.96 -29.77
N ALA A 11 -80.37 35.83 -29.51
CA ALA A 11 -80.65 37.20 -29.17
C ALA A 11 -80.94 38.09 -30.39
N ALA A 12 -80.33 37.79 -31.55
CA ALA A 12 -80.71 38.35 -32.84
C ALA A 12 -82.16 37.97 -33.25
N ARG A 13 -82.60 36.74 -32.94
CA ARG A 13 -83.98 36.28 -33.21
C ARG A 13 -85.04 36.96 -32.35
N ASN A 14 -84.72 37.33 -31.11
CA ASN A 14 -85.70 37.90 -30.17
C ASN A 14 -85.79 39.45 -30.18
N LYS A 15 -85.02 40.18 -31.01
CA LYS A 15 -84.92 41.66 -31.01
C LYS A 15 -84.58 42.28 -29.63
N VAL A 16 -84.04 41.50 -28.70
CA VAL A 16 -83.77 41.93 -27.31
C VAL A 16 -82.48 42.74 -27.19
N ILE A 17 -81.56 42.65 -28.17
CA ILE A 17 -80.25 43.31 -28.09
C ILE A 17 -80.22 44.53 -29.00
N ASN A 18 -80.52 45.70 -28.41
CA ASN A 18 -80.09 46.99 -28.95
C ASN A 18 -79.46 47.89 -27.86
N SER A 19 -79.22 47.36 -26.64
CA SER A 19 -78.45 48.09 -25.64
C SER A 19 -76.96 47.91 -25.92
N ALA A 20 -76.25 49.04 -26.07
CA ALA A 20 -74.80 49.07 -26.30
C ALA A 20 -74.02 48.26 -25.26
N ASP A 21 -74.53 48.20 -24.03
CA ASP A 21 -73.92 47.47 -22.91
C ASP A 21 -73.83 45.96 -23.15
N VAL A 22 -74.85 45.34 -23.75
CA VAL A 22 -74.85 43.89 -24.01
C VAL A 22 -73.85 43.53 -25.10
N LEU A 23 -73.73 44.34 -26.15
CA LEU A 23 -72.73 44.15 -27.19
C LEU A 23 -71.31 44.32 -26.65
N TYR A 24 -71.09 45.29 -25.75
CA TYR A 24 -69.82 45.52 -25.10
C TYR A 24 -69.40 44.33 -24.21
N LEU A 25 -70.33 43.77 -23.43
CA LEU A 25 -70.08 42.58 -22.62
C LEU A 25 -69.76 41.34 -23.49
N ILE A 26 -70.43 41.17 -24.62
CA ILE A 26 -70.13 40.08 -25.57
C ILE A 26 -68.71 40.21 -26.11
N ALA A 27 -68.28 41.42 -26.51
CA ALA A 27 -66.93 41.64 -27.01
C ALA A 27 -65.85 41.35 -25.95
N GLN A 28 -66.08 41.74 -24.70
CA GLN A 28 -65.18 41.41 -23.59
C GLN A 28 -65.10 39.90 -23.35
N LEU A 29 -66.23 39.19 -23.39
CA LEU A 29 -66.26 37.74 -23.23
C LEU A 29 -65.48 37.02 -24.35
N GLU A 30 -65.58 37.50 -25.60
CA GLU A 30 -64.81 36.95 -26.72
C GLU A 30 -63.30 37.20 -26.56
N ALA A 31 -62.91 38.40 -26.12
CA ALA A 31 -61.51 38.72 -25.84
C ALA A 31 -60.94 37.83 -24.73
N ALA A 32 -61.67 37.66 -23.63
CA ALA A 32 -61.28 36.81 -22.51
C ALA A 32 -61.19 35.33 -22.93
N GLN A 33 -62.11 34.82 -23.74
CA GLN A 33 -62.03 33.45 -24.26
C GLN A 33 -60.79 33.22 -25.12
N LYS A 34 -60.42 34.19 -25.95
CA LYS A 34 -59.21 34.12 -26.77
C LYS A 34 -57.95 34.11 -25.92
N GLU A 35 -57.90 34.92 -24.86
CA GLU A 35 -56.79 34.93 -23.90
C GLU A 35 -56.67 33.59 -23.16
N VAL A 36 -57.78 33.06 -22.63
CA VAL A 36 -57.81 31.75 -21.96
C VAL A 36 -57.33 30.63 -22.88
N HIS A 37 -57.73 30.65 -24.16
CA HIS A 37 -57.24 29.69 -25.13
C HIS A 37 -55.71 29.80 -25.33
N GLY A 38 -55.18 31.03 -25.45
CA GLY A 38 -53.75 31.27 -25.56
C GLY A 38 -52.96 30.82 -24.32
N LEU A 39 -53.49 31.07 -23.11
CA LEU A 39 -52.90 30.60 -21.86
C LEU A 39 -52.91 29.08 -21.77
N LYS A 40 -53.99 28.42 -22.21
CA LYS A 40 -54.09 26.96 -22.24
C LYS A 40 -53.02 26.33 -23.16
N MET A 41 -52.75 26.94 -24.31
CA MET A 41 -51.68 26.50 -25.20
C MET A 41 -50.30 26.65 -24.54
N LYS A 42 -50.00 27.82 -23.96
CA LYS A 42 -48.73 28.05 -23.24
C LYS A 42 -48.53 27.09 -22.06
N LEU A 43 -49.61 26.78 -21.34
CA LEU A 43 -49.57 25.83 -20.22
C LEU A 43 -49.24 24.41 -20.72
N SER A 44 -49.79 24.01 -21.87
CA SER A 44 -49.46 22.74 -22.52
C SER A 44 -47.98 22.67 -22.90
N ASP A 45 -47.46 23.71 -23.56
CA ASP A 45 -46.06 23.79 -23.96
C ASP A 45 -45.12 23.75 -22.76
N ALA A 46 -45.45 24.49 -21.70
CA ALA A 46 -44.71 24.47 -20.45
C ALA A 46 -44.72 23.07 -19.80
N GLY A 47 -45.85 22.35 -19.87
CA GLY A 47 -45.97 20.97 -19.42
C GLY A 47 -45.01 20.04 -20.15
N CYS A 48 -44.94 20.13 -21.49
CA CYS A 48 -44.00 19.35 -22.30
C CYS A 48 -42.53 19.63 -21.91
N LEU A 49 -42.16 20.91 -21.79
CA LEU A 49 -40.80 21.30 -21.41
C LEU A 49 -40.40 20.81 -20.00
N LEU A 50 -41.34 20.77 -19.05
CA LEU A 50 -41.09 20.24 -17.71
C LEU A 50 -40.80 18.74 -17.73
N VAL A 51 -41.52 17.96 -18.53
CA VAL A 51 -41.28 16.52 -18.69
C VAL A 51 -39.90 16.27 -19.29
N GLU A 52 -39.53 16.99 -20.34
CA GLU A 52 -38.20 16.87 -20.96
C GLU A 52 -37.06 17.24 -19.99
N ARG A 53 -37.23 18.35 -19.25
CA ARG A 53 -36.24 18.75 -18.24
C ARG A 53 -36.09 17.70 -17.16
N LYS A 54 -37.19 17.12 -16.68
CA LYS A 54 -37.17 16.06 -15.67
C LYS A 54 -36.38 14.84 -16.16
N GLN A 55 -36.64 14.37 -17.38
CA GLN A 55 -35.91 13.25 -17.97
C GLN A 55 -34.41 13.53 -18.11
N ARG A 56 -34.05 14.75 -18.51
CA ARG A 56 -32.64 15.16 -18.61
C ARG A 56 -31.94 15.17 -17.26
N VAL A 57 -32.62 15.63 -16.21
CA VAL A 57 -32.09 15.61 -14.83
C VAL A 57 -31.91 14.18 -14.36
N GLU A 58 -32.91 13.32 -14.50
CA GLU A 58 -32.83 11.91 -14.10
C GLU A 58 -31.68 11.17 -14.82
N LYS A 59 -31.51 11.44 -16.12
CA LYS A 59 -30.40 10.87 -16.88
C LYS A 59 -29.04 11.36 -16.38
N ALA A 60 -28.90 12.67 -16.16
CA ALA A 60 -27.65 13.25 -15.66
C ALA A 60 -27.30 12.77 -14.24
N GLU A 61 -28.30 12.58 -13.37
CA GLU A 61 -28.11 12.00 -12.03
C GLU A 61 -27.60 10.58 -12.11
N LYS A 62 -28.18 9.75 -12.99
CA LYS A 62 -27.70 8.38 -13.21
C LYS A 62 -26.27 8.35 -13.73
N GLU A 63 -25.94 9.17 -14.73
CA GLU A 63 -24.58 9.26 -15.27
C GLU A 63 -23.57 9.70 -14.20
N ARG A 64 -23.94 10.66 -13.35
CA ARG A 64 -23.12 11.07 -12.21
C ARG A 64 -22.85 9.91 -11.25
N ASP A 65 -23.88 9.15 -10.90
CA ASP A 65 -23.76 8.05 -9.96
C ASP A 65 -22.91 6.90 -10.52
N ASP A 66 -23.07 6.59 -11.81
CA ASP A 66 -22.25 5.61 -12.52
C ASP A 66 -20.76 6.02 -12.53
N LEU A 67 -20.47 7.30 -12.83
CA LEU A 67 -19.10 7.83 -12.81
C LEU A 67 -18.49 7.81 -11.41
N LEU A 68 -19.26 8.18 -10.38
CA LEU A 68 -18.80 8.16 -8.99
C LEU A 68 -18.45 6.73 -8.57
N ASN A 69 -19.28 5.75 -8.95
CA ASN A 69 -19.01 4.35 -8.66
C ASN A 69 -17.76 3.83 -9.38
N GLN A 70 -17.56 4.20 -10.65
CA GLN A 70 -16.34 3.84 -11.38
C GLN A 70 -15.08 4.43 -10.73
N GLU A 71 -15.12 5.71 -10.34
CA GLU A 71 -14.00 6.36 -9.66
C GLU A 71 -13.71 5.67 -8.30
N PHE A 72 -14.76 5.34 -7.54
CA PHE A 72 -14.62 4.64 -6.28
C PHE A 72 -13.96 3.26 -6.46
N GLN A 73 -14.41 2.48 -7.45
CA GLN A 73 -13.81 1.18 -7.78
C GLN A 73 -12.34 1.32 -8.20
N GLN A 74 -12.01 2.33 -9.01
CA GLN A 74 -10.63 2.58 -9.43
C GLN A 74 -9.73 2.96 -8.24
N ARG A 75 -10.20 3.85 -7.36
CA ARG A 75 -9.47 4.23 -6.14
C ARG A 75 -9.27 3.04 -5.20
N LEU A 76 -10.29 2.19 -5.07
CA LEU A 76 -10.22 0.96 -4.27
C LEU A 76 -9.17 0.00 -4.83
N ALA A 77 -9.21 -0.30 -6.13
CA ALA A 77 -8.23 -1.18 -6.78
C ALA A 77 -6.79 -0.63 -6.64
N ASN A 78 -6.61 0.67 -6.75
CA ASN A 78 -5.32 1.32 -6.53
C ASN A 78 -4.83 1.18 -5.09
N ALA A 79 -5.73 1.34 -4.10
CA ALA A 79 -5.39 1.19 -2.69
C ALA A 79 -5.02 -0.28 -2.35
N GLU A 80 -5.77 -1.25 -2.88
CA GLU A 80 -5.49 -2.68 -2.72
C GLU A 80 -4.14 -3.06 -3.32
N HIS A 81 -3.85 -2.57 -4.53
CA HIS A 81 -2.55 -2.81 -5.17
C HIS A 81 -1.38 -2.22 -4.34
N GLN A 82 -1.53 -0.99 -3.83
CA GLN A 82 -0.50 -0.38 -2.97
C GLN A 82 -0.30 -1.16 -1.68
N LEU A 83 -1.38 -1.63 -1.06
CA LEU A 83 -1.31 -2.45 0.16
C LEU A 83 -0.55 -3.75 -0.11
N TYR A 84 -0.92 -4.45 -1.18
CA TYR A 84 -0.25 -5.68 -1.60
C TYR A 84 1.26 -5.49 -1.83
N MET A 85 1.65 -4.42 -2.53
CA MET A 85 3.07 -4.12 -2.80
C MET A 85 3.84 -3.78 -1.52
N LYS A 86 3.21 -3.08 -0.57
CA LYS A 86 3.80 -2.80 0.75
C LYS A 86 4.02 -4.07 1.56
N ASP A 87 3.02 -4.96 1.59
CA ASP A 87 3.12 -6.22 2.31
C ASP A 87 4.20 -7.13 1.72
N LEU A 88 4.30 -7.19 0.40
CA LEU A 88 5.36 -7.92 -0.29
C LEU A 88 6.75 -7.37 0.05
N ALA A 89 6.92 -6.04 0.08
CA ALA A 89 8.17 -5.40 0.47
C ALA A 89 8.54 -5.72 1.93
N ILE A 90 7.57 -5.66 2.85
CA ILE A 90 7.77 -6.01 4.27
C ILE A 90 8.20 -7.47 4.41
N HIS A 91 7.53 -8.39 3.70
CA HIS A 91 7.89 -9.81 3.72
C HIS A 91 9.32 -10.05 3.22
N ASN A 92 9.71 -9.42 2.11
CA ASN A 92 11.06 -9.54 1.55
C ASN A 92 12.14 -9.01 2.50
N ILE A 93 11.90 -7.87 3.16
CA ILE A 93 12.83 -7.32 4.16
C ILE A 93 12.96 -8.28 5.35
N LYS A 94 11.85 -8.81 5.86
CA LYS A 94 11.85 -9.78 6.96
C LYS A 94 12.65 -11.03 6.58
N ALA A 95 12.38 -11.61 5.41
CA ALA A 95 13.08 -12.79 4.92
C ALA A 95 14.59 -12.54 4.78
N SER A 96 14.97 -11.40 4.19
CA SER A 96 16.38 -10.99 4.06
C SER A 96 17.07 -10.85 5.42
N ARG A 97 16.44 -10.16 6.38
CA ARG A 97 16.98 -9.99 7.73
C ARG A 97 17.17 -11.32 8.46
N VAL A 98 16.20 -12.24 8.34
CA VAL A 98 16.31 -13.58 8.94
C VAL A 98 17.48 -14.35 8.33
N ALA A 99 17.65 -14.30 7.01
CA ALA A 99 18.77 -14.96 6.33
C ALA A 99 20.13 -14.37 6.76
N GLN A 100 20.22 -13.04 6.85
CA GLN A 100 21.41 -12.35 7.34
C GLN A 100 21.73 -12.73 8.80
N PHE A 101 20.73 -12.75 9.67
CA PHE A 101 20.91 -13.14 11.07
C PHE A 101 21.42 -14.58 11.19
N LYS A 102 20.85 -15.53 10.44
CA LYS A 102 21.34 -16.92 10.40
C LYS A 102 22.80 -17.02 9.97
N LYS A 103 23.20 -16.26 8.93
CA LYS A 103 24.60 -16.21 8.50
C LYS A 103 25.52 -15.65 9.57
N ARG A 104 25.10 -14.57 10.24
CA ARG A 104 25.86 -13.96 11.33
C ARG A 104 26.02 -14.91 12.52
N LEU A 105 24.95 -15.59 12.92
CA LEU A 105 24.98 -16.58 14.00
C LEU A 105 25.96 -17.72 13.68
N ALA A 106 25.95 -18.23 12.45
CA ALA A 106 26.88 -19.26 12.02
C ALA A 106 28.34 -18.76 12.03
N ALA A 107 28.58 -17.53 11.60
CA ALA A 107 29.91 -16.92 11.63
C ALA A 107 30.41 -16.67 13.05
N GLU A 108 29.55 -16.19 13.95
CA GLU A 108 29.87 -15.99 15.37
C GLU A 108 30.17 -17.32 16.07
N ALA A 109 29.39 -18.37 15.78
CA ALA A 109 29.67 -19.72 16.29
C ALA A 109 31.03 -20.26 15.79
N ALA A 110 31.35 -20.06 14.50
CA ALA A 110 32.63 -20.47 13.94
C ALA A 110 33.81 -19.69 14.55
N LEU A 111 33.68 -18.39 14.74
CA LEU A 111 34.67 -17.55 15.42
C LEU A 111 34.86 -17.98 16.88
N SER A 112 33.77 -18.26 17.59
CA SER A 112 33.84 -18.76 18.98
C SER A 112 34.59 -20.09 19.05
N ALA A 113 34.29 -21.03 18.15
CA ALA A 113 34.97 -22.32 18.11
C ALA A 113 36.46 -22.20 17.74
N ALA A 114 36.81 -21.27 16.83
CA ALA A 114 38.20 -20.97 16.52
C ALA A 114 38.93 -20.34 17.72
N ASN A 115 38.30 -19.38 18.40
CA ASN A 115 38.86 -18.74 19.58
C ASN A 115 39.06 -19.73 20.74
N GLU A 116 38.15 -20.68 20.95
CA GLU A 116 38.32 -21.74 21.97
C GLU A 116 39.54 -22.64 21.66
N LYS A 117 39.80 -22.92 20.38
CA LYS A 117 41.00 -23.68 19.98
C LYS A 117 42.28 -22.88 20.22
N LEU A 118 42.25 -21.58 19.94
CA LEU A 118 43.41 -20.70 20.11
C LEU A 118 43.64 -20.31 21.59
N SER A 119 42.63 -20.40 22.46
CA SER A 119 42.80 -20.14 23.89
C SER A 119 43.48 -21.28 24.65
N LYS A 120 43.51 -22.49 24.08
CA LYS A 120 44.18 -23.63 24.69
C LYS A 120 45.70 -23.46 24.53
N PRO A 121 46.49 -23.73 25.59
CA PRO A 121 47.93 -23.65 25.51
C PRO A 121 48.48 -24.63 24.49
N VAL A 122 49.49 -24.21 23.74
CA VAL A 122 50.21 -25.06 22.80
C VAL A 122 51.07 -26.04 23.61
N VAL A 123 50.87 -27.34 23.37
CA VAL A 123 51.65 -28.39 24.01
C VAL A 123 52.88 -28.69 23.17
N LEU A 124 54.07 -28.59 23.77
CA LEU A 124 55.34 -28.92 23.12
C LEU A 124 55.83 -30.31 23.53
N PRO A 125 56.70 -30.94 22.72
CA PRO A 125 57.34 -32.20 23.08
C PRO A 125 58.14 -32.11 24.39
N ILE A 126 58.23 -33.24 25.09
CA ILE A 126 58.93 -33.33 26.38
C ILE A 126 60.44 -33.16 26.17
N LYS A 127 61.08 -32.40 27.04
CA LYS A 127 62.55 -32.25 27.05
C LYS A 127 63.20 -33.54 27.54
N TYR A 128 64.26 -33.98 26.87
CA TYR A 128 65.02 -35.15 27.30
C TYR A 128 65.99 -34.78 28.42
N ASN A 129 66.20 -35.67 29.39
CA ASN A 129 67.23 -35.48 30.40
C ASN A 129 68.62 -35.83 29.82
N PRO A 130 69.54 -34.88 29.63
CA PRO A 130 70.87 -35.16 29.08
C PRO A 130 71.75 -36.01 30.02
N ALA A 131 71.37 -36.17 31.29
CA ALA A 131 72.09 -37.01 32.26
C ALA A 131 71.87 -38.52 32.04
N VAL A 132 70.78 -38.93 31.38
CA VAL A 132 70.50 -40.35 31.08
C VAL A 132 71.09 -40.80 29.74
N ALA A 133 71.80 -39.92 29.03
CA ALA A 133 72.41 -40.24 27.75
C ALA A 133 73.63 -41.18 27.94
N GLY A 134 73.57 -42.36 27.31
CA GLY A 134 74.60 -43.40 27.45
C GLY A 134 75.96 -43.08 26.79
N ASN A 135 76.07 -41.99 26.03
CA ASN A 135 77.34 -41.54 25.45
C ASN A 135 77.33 -40.02 25.18
N LYS A 136 78.51 -39.46 24.90
CA LYS A 136 78.70 -38.01 24.64
C LYS A 136 77.93 -37.50 23.42
N SER A 137 77.80 -38.30 22.36
CA SER A 137 77.07 -37.93 21.14
C SER A 137 75.56 -37.83 21.39
N THR A 138 74.97 -38.82 22.06
CA THR A 138 73.56 -38.81 22.48
C THR A 138 73.27 -37.64 23.41
N ARG A 139 74.20 -37.31 24.31
CA ARG A 139 74.06 -36.16 25.22
C ARG A 139 74.02 -34.83 24.46
N ALA A 140 74.90 -34.64 23.47
CA ALA A 140 74.87 -33.45 22.61
C ALA A 140 73.53 -33.36 21.86
N ASN A 141 73.04 -34.46 21.28
CA ASN A 141 71.75 -34.47 20.58
C ASN A 141 70.57 -34.08 21.49
N PHE A 142 70.55 -34.53 22.75
CA PHE A 142 69.49 -34.16 23.70
C PHE A 142 69.52 -32.67 24.04
N ILE A 143 70.71 -32.08 24.16
CA ILE A 143 70.86 -30.63 24.40
C ILE A 143 70.30 -29.84 23.22
N TRP A 144 70.70 -30.17 22.00
CA TRP A 144 70.21 -29.49 20.79
C TRP A 144 68.69 -29.63 20.63
N HIS A 145 68.14 -30.80 20.94
CA HIS A 145 66.69 -31.02 20.94
C HIS A 145 65.97 -30.12 21.96
N ASN A 146 66.48 -30.04 23.17
CA ASN A 146 65.88 -29.21 24.24
C ASN A 146 66.00 -27.71 23.95
N ASP A 147 67.10 -27.27 23.34
CA ASP A 147 67.30 -25.88 22.92
C ASP A 147 66.30 -25.50 21.82
N ALA A 148 66.08 -26.39 20.84
CA ALA A 148 65.07 -26.20 19.80
C ALA A 148 63.65 -26.10 20.38
N ILE A 149 63.29 -26.96 21.34
CA ILE A 149 62.00 -26.87 22.03
C ILE A 149 61.85 -25.53 22.76
N SER A 150 62.91 -25.06 23.43
CA SER A 150 62.89 -23.80 24.18
C SER A 150 62.73 -22.59 23.24
N TYR A 151 63.47 -22.58 22.13
CA TYR A 151 63.34 -21.55 21.10
C TYR A 151 61.91 -21.49 20.52
N CYS A 152 61.33 -22.65 20.20
CA CYS A 152 59.94 -22.74 19.75
C CYS A 152 58.96 -22.21 20.82
N ALA A 153 59.16 -22.53 22.10
CA ALA A 153 58.32 -22.03 23.18
C ALA A 153 58.34 -20.50 23.27
N ASP A 154 59.51 -19.89 23.17
CA ASP A 154 59.67 -18.44 23.25
C ASP A 154 59.07 -17.73 22.02
N ALA A 155 59.25 -18.31 20.83
CA ALA A 155 58.63 -17.78 19.61
C ALA A 155 57.09 -17.84 19.65
N ILE A 156 56.51 -18.93 20.17
CA ILE A 156 55.06 -19.08 20.31
C ILE A 156 54.49 -18.10 21.34
N LYS A 157 55.18 -17.89 22.48
CA LYS A 157 54.82 -16.87 23.47
C LYS A 157 54.94 -15.46 22.92
N ALA A 158 55.99 -15.16 22.17
CA ALA A 158 56.18 -13.86 21.50
C ALA A 158 55.07 -13.59 20.47
N ALA A 159 54.52 -14.63 19.84
CA ALA A 159 53.35 -14.55 18.98
C ALA A 159 52.01 -14.39 19.75
N GLY A 160 52.04 -14.37 21.09
CA GLY A 160 50.87 -14.13 21.94
C GLY A 160 50.11 -15.38 22.37
N PHE A 161 50.62 -16.58 22.07
CA PHE A 161 50.01 -17.84 22.50
C PHE A 161 50.55 -18.30 23.85
N THR A 162 49.69 -18.95 24.63
CA THR A 162 50.12 -19.66 25.83
C THR A 162 50.77 -21.00 25.43
N VAL A 163 51.79 -21.42 26.16
CA VAL A 163 52.48 -22.70 25.94
C VAL A 163 52.40 -23.47 27.25
N GLU A 164 51.99 -24.74 27.18
CA GLU A 164 51.97 -25.61 28.34
C GLU A 164 53.43 -25.91 28.71
N GLY A 165 53.87 -25.33 29.82
CA GLY A 165 55.14 -25.65 30.42
C GLY A 165 54.95 -26.85 31.32
N ASN A 166 55.81 -27.85 31.16
CA ASN A 166 56.09 -28.86 32.17
C ASN A 166 56.62 -28.14 33.42
N ALA A 167 55.73 -27.49 34.18
CA ALA A 167 55.95 -27.24 35.58
C ALA A 167 55.98 -28.63 36.22
N ASP A 168 57.05 -28.92 36.94
CA ASP A 168 57.17 -30.05 37.86
C ASP A 168 57.50 -31.39 37.18
N ALA A 169 58.71 -31.46 36.62
CA ALA A 169 59.55 -32.64 36.84
C ALA A 169 60.56 -32.28 37.94
N GLU A 170 60.08 -32.22 39.19
CA GLU A 170 60.94 -32.48 40.36
C GLU A 170 61.19 -33.99 40.48
#